data_AF-A0A8T5LN41-F1
#
_entry.id   AF-A0A8T5LN41-F1
#
_cell.length_a   1.000
_cell.length_b   1.000
_cell.length_c   1.000
_cell.angle_alpha   90.00
_cell.angle_beta   90.00
_cell.angle_gamma   90.00
#
_symmetry.space_group_name_H-M   'P 1'
#
loop_
_entity.id
_entity.type
_entity.pdbx_description
1 polymer ?
#
loop_
_entity_poly.entity_id
_entity_poly.type
_entity_poly.pdbx_seq_one_letter_code
_entity_poly.pdbx_strand_id
1 'polypeptide(L)' 'MDPFSIISIVIVAIVVLYLGRILSFIFKFLLYAALVVLIFVFVFGVSLNSIFDWIMNVIMWVF' A
#
# COMPACT_ATOMS: atom_id res chain seq x y z
N MET A 1 -39.25 -5.55 3.49
CA MET A 1 -37.90 -5.76 2.91
C MET A 1 -37.60 -7.23 3.02
N ASP A 2 -37.31 -7.89 1.91
CA ASP A 2 -37.05 -9.32 1.91
C ASP A 2 -35.77 -9.63 2.70
N PRO A 3 -35.72 -10.75 3.45
CA PRO A 3 -34.54 -11.15 4.21
C PRO A 3 -33.27 -11.17 3.36
N PHE A 4 -33.39 -11.55 2.08
CA PHE A 4 -32.30 -11.54 1.10
C PHE A 4 -31.72 -10.15 0.84
N SER A 5 -32.56 -9.11 0.82
CA SER A 5 -32.12 -7.73 0.57
C SER A 5 -31.35 -7.17 1.78
N ILE A 6 -31.71 -7.60 2.99
CA ILE A 6 -30.99 -7.21 4.22
C ILE A 6 -29.61 -7.88 4.28
N ILE A 7 -29.53 -9.17 3.93
CA ILE A 7 -28.27 -9.93 3.95
C ILE A 7 -27.26 -9.35 2.94
N SER A 8 -27.70 -9.00 1.73
CA SER A 8 -26.82 -8.42 0.71
C SER A 8 -26.27 -7.05 1.12
N ILE A 9 -27.09 -6.19 1.74
CA ILE A 9 -26.65 -4.90 2.29
C ILE A 9 -25.57 -5.09 3.37
N VAL A 10 -25.76 -6.08 4.26
CA VAL A 10 -24.79 -6.39 5.33
C VAL A 10 -23.46 -6.88 4.75
N ILE A 11 -23.49 -7.75 3.73
CA ILE A 11 -22.27 -8.23 3.06
C ILE A 11 -21.52 -7.08 2.40
N VAL A 12 -22.22 -6.22 1.66
CA VAL A 12 -21.61 -5.05 1.01
C VAL A 12 -20.97 -4.11 2.05
N ALA A 13 -21.65 -3.86 3.16
CA ALA A 13 -21.12 -3.03 4.24
C ALA A 13 -19.81 -3.62 4.82
N ILE A 14 -19.77 -4.94 5.06
CA ILE A 14 -18.57 -5.62 5.57
C ILE A 14 -17.42 -5.51 4.57
N VAL A 15 -17.67 -5.75 3.28
CA VAL A 15 -16.65 -5.67 2.21
C VAL A 15 -16.07 -4.26 2.12
N VAL A 16 -16.92 -3.22 2.14
CA VAL A 16 -16.47 -1.82 2.08
C VAL A 16 -15.63 -1.45 3.30
N LEU A 17 -16.05 -1.86 4.50
CA LEU A 17 -15.28 -1.63 5.72
C LEU A 17 -13.90 -2.31 5.68
N TYR A 18 -13.84 -3.53 5.13
CA TYR A 18 -12.60 -4.28 5.01
C TYR A 18 -11.67 -3.66 3.96
N LEU A 19 -12.22 -3.26 2.80
CA LEU A 19 -11.47 -2.53 1.78
C LEU A 19 -10.87 -1.24 2.33
N GLY A 20 -11.64 -0.47 3.11
CA GLY A 20 -11.15 0.77 3.72
C GLY A 20 -9.95 0.55 4.64
N ARG A 21 -9.93 -0.56 5.40
CA ARG A 21 -8.79 -0.93 6.24
C ARG A 21 -7.56 -1.30 5.42
N ILE A 22 -7.74 -2.09 4.36
CA ILE A 22 -6.65 -2.46 3.44
C ILE A 22 -6.07 -1.21 2.78
N LEU A 23 -6.93 -0.32 2.28
CA LEU A 23 -6.51 0.93 1.64
C LEU A 23 -5.70 1.80 2.61
N SER A 24 -6.17 1.93 3.87
CA SER A 24 -5.44 2.66 4.90
C SER A 24 -4.06 2.08 5.18
N PHE A 25 -3.95 0.75 5.22
CA PHE A 25 -2.67 0.07 5.40
C PHE A 25 -1.70 0.35 4.24
N ILE A 26 -2.18 0.23 3.00
CA ILE A 26 -1.38 0.52 1.79
C ILE A 26 -0.92 1.98 1.78
N PHE A 27 -1.80 2.92 2.10
CA PHE A 27 -1.45 4.35 2.17
C PHE A 27 -0.37 4.64 3.22
N LYS A 28 -0.51 4.05 4.43
CA LYS A 28 0.52 4.20 5.47
C LYS A 28 1.86 3.62 5.02
N PHE A 29 1.85 2.45 4.41
CA PHE A 29 3.05 1.81 3.87
C PHE A 29 3.72 2.70 2.81
N LEU A 30 2.95 3.24 1.87
CA LEU A 30 3.46 4.16 0.84
C LEU A 30 4.08 5.43 1.45
N LEU A 31 3.45 6.01 2.48
CA LEU A 31 4.00 7.18 3.17
C LEU A 31 5.33 6.88 3.86
N TYR A 32 5.43 5.75 4.57
CA TYR A 32 6.68 5.34 5.20
C TYR A 32 7.77 5.05 4.16
N ALA A 33 7.43 4.37 3.06
CA ALA A 33 8.35 4.12 1.97
C ALA A 33 8.85 5.44 1.36
N ALA A 34 7.96 6.40 1.10
CA ALA A 34 8.33 7.71 0.58
C ALA A 34 9.25 8.48 1.54
N LEU A 35 9.00 8.42 2.85
CA LEU A 35 9.88 9.02 3.86
C LEU A 35 11.27 8.39 3.85
N VAL A 36 11.36 7.07 3.75
CA VAL A 36 12.65 6.35 3.67
C VAL A 36 13.41 6.77 2.42
N VAL A 37 12.75 6.83 1.26
CA VAL A 37 13.36 7.32 0.01
C VAL A 37 13.86 8.75 0.17
N LEU A 38 13.06 9.63 0.79
CA LEU A 38 13.44 11.01 1.04
C LEU A 38 14.70 11.08 1.93
N ILE A 39 14.77 10.27 2.99
CA ILE A 39 15.98 10.17 3.83
C ILE A 39 17.19 9.73 3.01
N PHE A 40 17.06 8.71 2.17
CA PHE A 40 18.16 8.26 1.30
C PHE A 40 18.66 9.35 0.34
N VAL A 41 17.74 10.11 -0.25
CA VAL A 41 18.10 11.20 -1.17
C VAL A 41 18.74 12.37 -0.43
N PHE A 42 18.13 12.84 0.66
CA PHE A 42 18.56 14.07 1.35
C PHE A 42 19.75 13.86 2.29
N VAL A 43 19.78 12.75 3.05
CA VAL A 43 20.84 12.50 4.04
C VAL A 43 22.06 11.86 3.40
N PHE A 44 21.83 10.88 2.53
CA PHE A 44 22.91 10.09 1.92
C PHE A 44 23.27 10.56 0.51
N GLY A 45 22.54 11.52 -0.06
CA GLY A 45 22.80 12.02 -1.41
C GLY A 45 22.59 10.98 -2.51
N VAL A 46 21.84 9.90 -2.23
CA VAL A 46 21.64 8.80 -3.18
C VAL A 46 20.71 9.28 -4.30
N SER A 47 21.11 9.06 -5.55
CA SER A 47 20.26 9.41 -6.69
C SER A 47 19.00 8.54 -6.72
N LEU A 48 17.86 9.11 -7.15
CA LEU A 48 16.60 8.35 -7.28
C LEU A 48 16.76 7.13 -8.19
N ASN A 49 17.54 7.24 -9.27
CA ASN A 49 17.80 6.13 -10.19
C ASN A 49 18.43 4.93 -9.47
N SER A 50 19.42 5.18 -8.60
CA SER A 50 20.07 4.12 -7.83
C SER A 50 19.10 3.42 -6.86
N ILE A 51 18.12 4.15 -6.32
CA ILE A 51 17.09 3.58 -5.45
C ILE A 51 16.14 2.70 -6.26
N PHE A 52 15.70 3.16 -7.44
CA PHE A 52 14.88 2.34 -8.34
C PHE A 52 15.61 1.08 -8.80
N ASP A 53 16.89 1.18 -9.18
CA ASP A 53 17.71 0.03 -9.57
C ASP A 53 17.85 -0.97 -8.42
N TRP A 54 18.03 -0.48 -7.19
CA TRP A 54 18.07 -1.33 -6.00
C TRP A 54 16.73 -2.04 -5.77
N ILE A 55 15.60 -1.31 -5.85
CA ILE A 55 14.25 -1.89 -5.71
C ILE A 55 14.02 -2.97 -6.76
N MET A 56 14.36 -2.70 -8.03
CA MET A 56 14.19 -3.66 -9.12
C MET A 56 15.03 -4.92 -8.89
N ASN A 57 16.27 -4.78 -8.45
CA ASN A 57 17.12 -5.92 -8.11
C ASN A 57 16.57 -6.73 -6.93
N VAL A 58 16.05 -6.08 -5.89
CA VAL A 58 15.41 -6.77 -4.75
C VAL A 58 14.16 -7.53 -5.20
N ILE A 59 13.31 -6.91 -6.02
CA ILE A 59 12.11 -7.58 -6.55
C ILE A 59 12.51 -8.80 -7.39
N MET A 60 13.47 -8.64 -8.31
CA MET A 60 13.97 -9.72 -9.16
C MET A 60 14.67 -10.84 -8.38
N TRP A 61 15.15 -10.59 -7.16
CA TRP A 61 15.77 -11.61 -6.32
C TRP A 61 14.74 -12.42 -5.51
N VAL A 62 13.54 -11.87 -5.30
CA VAL A 62 12.44 -12.52 -4.61
C VAL A 62 11.62 -13.43 -5.54
N PHE A 63 11.66 -13.19 -6.86
CA PHE A 63 11.02 -14.01 -7.90
C PHE A 63 12.02 -14.96 -8.56
#